data_AF-A0A077LN22-F1
#
_entry.id   AF-A0A077LN22-F1
#
_cell.length_a   1.000
_cell.length_b   1.000
_cell.length_c   1.000
_cell.angle_alpha   90.00
_cell.angle_beta   90.00
_cell.angle_gamma   90.00
#
_symmetry.space_group_name_H-M   'P 1'
#
loop_
_entity.id
_entity.type
_entity.pdbx_description
1 polymer ?
#
loop_
_entity_poly.entity_id
_entity_poly.type
_entity_poly.pdbx_seq_one_letter_code
_entity_poly.pdbx_strand_id
1 'polypeptide(L)'
;MNRTTRYLLVVGVAVAAGLAWFVTRTPHSPLDNQTPAAATPELIQRGEYVARLGDCVACHSTPKGAPFAGGYEMATPMGSIFTTNITPDPQTGIGRYSLADFDRAVRSGVAADGHRLYPAMPYPSYAKYSDEDIRALYAFFMHGVKPVQQANQPGKIAWPLNIRWPIALWNAMFAPQGAYQDKAGQDALWNRGAYIVQGPGHCGSCHTPRGLAMNEQGMDESSPRYLSGALLDGWYAPSLRQDPNTGLGRWSEGEIVQYLQNGRNVHSVVTGTMTEAFNNSTQYMTDHDLAGIARYLASLPGDPQRDGPAWDPARAQALTASDMQKPGAANYVAKCSSCHGIDGRGQGQWMPPLAGASSSMAKHSATSINVALNGSDRVVAQGMPDAYRMPPYRNQLNDQEMADVLTFIRSSWGNQGGPVTPAEVAELRERTRAASSNPIILQMR
;
A
#
# COMPACT_ATOMS: atom_id res chain seq x y z
N MET A 1 8.98 -8.72 -56.50
CA MET A 1 8.87 -7.83 -55.32
C MET A 1 9.44 -6.47 -55.68
N ASN A 2 8.63 -5.42 -55.70
CA ASN A 2 9.10 -4.09 -56.09
C ASN A 2 10.06 -3.50 -55.02
N ARG A 3 10.84 -2.49 -55.39
CA ARG A 3 11.87 -1.90 -54.53
C ARG A 3 11.28 -1.36 -53.21
N THR A 4 10.07 -0.81 -53.27
CA THR A 4 9.30 -0.32 -52.12
C THR A 4 8.93 -1.45 -51.14
N THR A 5 8.45 -2.59 -51.63
CA THR A 5 8.16 -3.76 -50.79
C THR A 5 9.42 -4.32 -50.13
N ARG A 6 10.56 -4.32 -50.83
CA ARG A 6 11.85 -4.71 -50.23
C ARG A 6 12.28 -3.76 -49.11
N TYR A 7 12.14 -2.45 -49.32
CA TYR A 7 12.44 -1.46 -48.28
C TYR A 7 11.50 -1.60 -47.07
N LEU A 8 10.19 -1.74 -47.29
CA LEU A 8 9.22 -1.93 -46.21
C LEU A 8 9.48 -3.22 -45.41
N LEU A 9 9.87 -4.31 -46.08
CA LEU A 9 10.26 -5.55 -45.41
C LEU A 9 11.53 -5.38 -44.58
N VAL A 10 12.57 -4.73 -45.11
CA VAL A 10 13.81 -4.48 -44.36
C VAL A 10 13.55 -3.61 -43.14
N VAL A 11 12.75 -2.55 -43.29
CA VAL A 11 12.35 -1.69 -42.17
C VAL A 11 11.52 -2.48 -41.15
N GLY A 12 10.56 -3.29 -41.60
CA GLY A 12 9.74 -4.13 -40.73
C GLY A 12 10.57 -5.13 -39.93
N VAL A 13 11.55 -5.79 -40.56
CA VAL A 13 12.48 -6.71 -39.88
C VAL A 13 13.36 -5.96 -38.88
N ALA A 14 13.88 -4.79 -39.24
CA ALA A 14 14.70 -3.98 -38.33
C ALA A 14 13.90 -3.51 -37.09
N VAL A 15 12.65 -3.08 -37.27
CA VAL A 15 11.75 -2.70 -36.17
C VAL A 15 11.43 -3.91 -35.28
N ALA A 16 11.13 -5.07 -35.89
CA ALA A 16 10.86 -6.29 -35.13
C ALA A 16 12.10 -6.76 -34.34
N ALA A 17 13.29 -6.69 -34.93
CA ALA A 17 14.54 -7.02 -34.27
C ALA A 17 14.86 -6.04 -33.13
N GLY A 18 14.65 -4.74 -33.34
CA GLY A 18 14.81 -3.72 -32.31
C GLY A 18 13.83 -3.90 -31.15
N LEU A 19 12.57 -4.22 -31.43
CA LEU A 19 11.56 -4.53 -30.42
C LEU A 19 11.92 -5.80 -29.66
N ALA A 20 12.30 -6.88 -30.36
CA ALA A 20 12.71 -8.14 -29.75
C ALA A 20 13.92 -7.95 -28.83
N TRP A 21 14.93 -7.19 -29.26
CA TRP A 21 16.05 -6.80 -28.41
C TRP A 21 15.58 -5.99 -27.20
N PHE A 22 14.74 -4.98 -27.39
CA PHE A 22 14.30 -4.11 -26.31
C PHE A 22 13.53 -4.87 -25.23
N VAL A 23 12.64 -5.79 -25.61
CA VAL A 23 11.79 -6.50 -24.65
C VAL A 23 12.55 -7.61 -23.92
N THR A 24 13.58 -8.18 -24.55
CA THR A 24 14.41 -9.25 -23.96
C THR A 24 15.70 -8.75 -23.31
N ARG A 25 16.12 -7.50 -23.51
CA ARG A 25 17.36 -6.99 -22.92
C ARG A 25 17.29 -6.94 -21.39
N THR A 26 18.39 -7.32 -20.77
CA THR A 26 18.65 -7.04 -19.36
C THR A 26 18.99 -5.55 -19.21
N PRO A 27 18.29 -4.79 -18.34
CA PRO A 27 18.62 -3.39 -18.08
C PRO A 27 19.97 -3.29 -17.36
N HIS A 28 20.68 -2.18 -17.57
CA HIS A 28 21.93 -1.90 -16.87
C HIS A 28 21.68 -1.71 -15.37
N SER A 29 22.61 -2.19 -14.54
CA SER A 29 22.67 -1.90 -13.10
C SER A 29 23.93 -1.07 -12.80
N PRO A 30 23.85 0.00 -11.98
CA PRO A 30 25.06 0.68 -11.52
C PRO A 30 25.98 -0.24 -10.69
N LEU A 31 25.48 -1.39 -10.24
CA LEU A 31 26.21 -2.41 -9.48
C LEU A 31 26.78 -3.53 -10.36
N ASP A 32 26.70 -3.40 -11.69
CA ASP A 32 27.33 -4.35 -12.62
C ASP A 32 28.83 -4.48 -12.36
N ASN A 33 29.32 -5.72 -12.32
CA ASN A 33 30.71 -6.09 -12.03
C ASN A 33 31.24 -5.62 -10.66
N GLN A 34 30.38 -5.17 -9.74
CA GLN A 34 30.78 -4.88 -8.37
C GLN A 34 30.74 -6.14 -7.52
N THR A 35 31.77 -6.38 -6.74
CA THR A 35 31.76 -7.41 -5.70
C THR A 35 30.95 -6.91 -4.50
N PRO A 36 30.03 -7.71 -3.93
CA PRO A 36 29.35 -7.35 -2.69
C PRO A 36 30.36 -7.02 -1.60
N ALA A 37 30.10 -5.98 -0.81
CA ALA A 37 30.89 -5.68 0.38
C ALA A 37 30.82 -6.85 1.37
N ALA A 38 31.83 -6.94 2.26
CA ALA A 38 31.78 -7.91 3.34
C ALA A 38 30.53 -7.68 4.21
N ALA A 39 29.82 -8.76 4.53
CA ALA A 39 28.58 -8.71 5.29
C ALA A 39 28.86 -8.50 6.79
N THR A 40 29.15 -7.26 7.18
CA THR A 40 29.32 -6.90 8.59
C THR A 40 27.96 -6.93 9.32
N PRO A 41 27.94 -7.14 10.64
CA PRO A 41 26.71 -7.09 11.43
C PRO A 41 25.90 -5.80 11.23
N GLU A 42 26.59 -4.65 11.10
CA GLU A 42 25.97 -3.33 10.90
C GLU A 42 25.29 -3.24 9.53
N LEU A 43 25.92 -3.75 8.48
CA LEU A 43 25.35 -3.78 7.13
C LEU A 43 24.12 -4.71 7.08
N ILE A 44 24.19 -5.86 7.73
CA ILE A 44 23.09 -6.81 7.85
C ILE A 44 21.93 -6.20 8.64
N GLN A 45 22.20 -5.48 9.74
CA GLN A 45 21.18 -4.80 10.53
C GLN A 45 20.53 -3.65 9.74
N ARG A 46 21.32 -2.88 9.00
CA ARG A 46 20.77 -1.88 8.07
C ARG A 46 19.88 -2.54 7.02
N GLY A 47 20.30 -3.66 6.45
CA GLY A 47 19.51 -4.38 5.45
C GLY A 47 18.18 -4.90 6.00
N GLU A 48 18.18 -5.39 7.25
CA GLU A 48 16.95 -5.77 7.94
C GLU A 48 16.01 -4.58 8.12
N TYR A 49 16.55 -3.42 8.54
CA TYR A 49 15.78 -2.19 8.67
C TYR A 49 15.18 -1.75 7.33
N VAL A 50 15.96 -1.75 6.26
CA VAL A 50 15.48 -1.40 4.91
C VAL A 50 14.45 -2.41 4.41
N ALA A 51 14.58 -3.70 4.73
CA ALA A 51 13.58 -4.72 4.40
C ALA A 51 12.26 -4.48 5.13
N ARG A 52 12.28 -3.90 6.35
CA ARG A 52 11.08 -3.43 7.05
C ARG A 52 10.49 -2.19 6.39
N LEU A 53 11.32 -1.22 5.99
CA LEU A 53 10.84 -0.05 5.25
C LEU A 53 10.09 -0.45 3.96
N GLY A 54 10.62 -1.43 3.24
CA GLY A 54 10.04 -1.99 2.02
C GLY A 54 8.99 -3.08 2.21
N ASP A 55 8.51 -3.29 3.45
CA ASP A 55 7.50 -4.29 3.82
C ASP A 55 7.71 -5.70 3.21
N CYS A 56 8.99 -6.09 3.01
CA CYS A 56 9.33 -7.26 2.19
C CYS A 56 8.75 -8.55 2.79
N VAL A 57 8.69 -8.61 4.13
CA VAL A 57 8.21 -9.79 4.85
C VAL A 57 6.71 -10.00 4.67
N ALA A 58 5.91 -8.93 4.61
CA ALA A 58 4.46 -9.01 4.48
C ALA A 58 4.04 -9.69 3.16
N CYS A 59 4.74 -9.39 2.07
CA CYS A 59 4.46 -10.01 0.78
C CYS A 59 5.17 -11.35 0.61
N HIS A 60 6.44 -11.47 1.01
CA HIS A 60 7.23 -12.68 0.74
C HIS A 60 7.10 -13.76 1.82
N SER A 61 6.06 -13.73 2.65
CA SER A 61 5.80 -14.79 3.64
C SER A 61 4.33 -15.14 3.69
N THR A 62 4.01 -16.30 4.27
CA THR A 62 2.63 -16.67 4.61
C THR A 62 2.51 -16.85 6.11
N PRO A 63 1.30 -16.78 6.71
CA PRO A 63 1.14 -16.88 8.16
C PRO A 63 1.65 -18.18 8.78
N LYS A 64 1.75 -19.24 7.99
CA LYS A 64 2.21 -20.57 8.42
C LYS A 64 3.57 -20.95 7.82
N GLY A 65 4.12 -20.13 6.95
CA GLY A 65 5.38 -20.37 6.25
C GLY A 65 6.57 -19.77 6.99
N ALA A 66 7.77 -20.19 6.60
CA ALA A 66 8.98 -19.51 7.03
C ALA A 66 9.02 -18.08 6.43
N PRO A 67 9.60 -17.09 7.14
CA PRO A 67 9.76 -15.74 6.63
C PRO A 67 10.49 -15.75 5.28
N PHE A 68 10.04 -14.91 4.35
CA PHE A 68 10.64 -14.72 3.02
C PHE A 68 10.58 -15.93 2.06
N ALA A 69 9.94 -17.04 2.45
CA ALA A 69 9.82 -18.24 1.63
C ALA A 69 8.78 -18.14 0.49
N GLY A 70 8.08 -17.02 0.38
CA GLY A 70 7.05 -16.77 -0.64
C GLY A 70 5.76 -17.55 -0.41
N GLY A 71 4.92 -17.59 -1.45
CA GLY A 71 3.66 -18.32 -1.48
C GLY A 71 2.44 -17.51 -1.04
N TYR A 72 2.57 -16.21 -0.79
CA TYR A 72 1.42 -15.33 -0.54
C TYR A 72 0.63 -15.16 -1.84
N GLU A 73 -0.68 -15.43 -1.79
CA GLU A 73 -1.59 -15.30 -2.92
C GLU A 73 -2.16 -13.88 -2.99
N MET A 74 -1.83 -13.17 -4.07
CA MET A 74 -2.45 -11.89 -4.42
C MET A 74 -3.50 -12.13 -5.50
N ALA A 75 -4.77 -11.95 -5.13
CA ALA A 75 -5.85 -11.96 -6.11
C ALA A 75 -5.75 -10.70 -6.99
N THR A 76 -5.79 -10.88 -8.31
CA THR A 76 -5.89 -9.77 -9.25
C THR A 76 -7.07 -10.00 -10.20
N PRO A 77 -7.59 -8.95 -10.86
CA PRO A 77 -8.62 -9.11 -11.89
C PRO A 77 -8.20 -10.04 -13.05
N MET A 78 -6.88 -10.25 -13.23
CA MET A 78 -6.31 -11.09 -14.29
C MET A 78 -6.03 -12.53 -13.85
N GLY A 79 -6.29 -12.86 -12.57
CA GLY A 79 -5.93 -14.14 -11.93
C GLY A 79 -4.93 -13.96 -10.78
N SER A 80 -4.73 -15.00 -9.99
CA SER A 80 -3.85 -14.92 -8.81
C SER A 80 -2.36 -14.88 -9.18
N ILE A 81 -1.60 -14.05 -8.47
CA ILE A 81 -0.14 -14.02 -8.48
C ILE A 81 0.35 -14.56 -7.13
N PHE A 82 1.39 -15.38 -7.14
CA PHE A 82 2.03 -15.85 -5.91
C PHE A 82 3.39 -15.19 -5.74
N THR A 83 3.69 -14.73 -4.53
CA THR A 83 5.01 -14.18 -4.21
C THR A 83 6.07 -15.27 -4.21
N THR A 84 7.30 -14.89 -4.56
CA THR A 84 8.41 -15.83 -4.69
C THR A 84 9.19 -15.98 -3.38
N ASN A 85 9.89 -17.11 -3.25
CA ASN A 85 10.90 -17.32 -2.23
C ASN A 85 12.11 -16.41 -2.50
N ILE A 86 12.43 -15.55 -1.54
CA ILE A 86 13.58 -14.63 -1.57
C ILE A 86 14.59 -14.93 -0.46
N THR A 87 14.54 -16.13 0.11
CA THR A 87 15.60 -16.62 1.00
C THR A 87 16.89 -16.92 0.20
N PRO A 88 18.05 -17.04 0.86
CA PRO A 88 19.31 -17.34 0.16
C PRO A 88 19.45 -18.81 -0.27
N ASP A 89 18.35 -19.56 -0.32
CA ASP A 89 18.35 -20.91 -0.87
C ASP A 89 18.78 -20.88 -2.36
N PRO A 90 19.79 -21.66 -2.77
CA PRO A 90 20.35 -21.59 -4.13
C PRO A 90 19.52 -22.33 -5.18
N GLN A 91 18.48 -23.08 -4.80
CA GLN A 91 17.67 -23.85 -5.75
C GLN A 91 16.30 -23.20 -6.01
N THR A 92 15.70 -22.66 -4.98
CA THR A 92 14.32 -22.18 -4.97
C THR A 92 14.19 -20.71 -4.59
N GLY A 93 15.23 -20.14 -3.95
CA GLY A 93 15.31 -18.73 -3.57
C GLY A 93 16.27 -17.91 -4.45
N ILE A 94 16.82 -16.84 -3.88
CA ILE A 94 17.74 -15.91 -4.55
C ILE A 94 19.22 -16.22 -4.30
N GLY A 95 19.55 -17.40 -3.75
CA GLY A 95 20.92 -17.75 -3.34
C GLY A 95 21.98 -17.73 -4.47
N ARG A 96 21.56 -17.67 -5.74
CA ARG A 96 22.43 -17.55 -6.92
C ARG A 96 22.43 -16.16 -7.55
N TYR A 97 21.66 -15.21 -7.03
CA TYR A 97 21.62 -13.85 -7.55
C TYR A 97 22.94 -13.17 -7.25
N SER A 98 23.54 -12.52 -8.24
CA SER A 98 24.57 -11.51 -7.98
C SER A 98 23.93 -10.25 -7.36
N LEU A 99 24.75 -9.36 -6.80
CA LEU A 99 24.28 -8.05 -6.34
C LEU A 99 23.56 -7.28 -7.46
N ALA A 100 24.07 -7.34 -8.69
CA ALA A 100 23.46 -6.68 -9.84
C ALA A 100 22.14 -7.34 -10.27
N ASP A 101 22.00 -8.66 -10.13
CA ASP A 101 20.71 -9.34 -10.40
C ASP A 101 19.66 -8.97 -9.37
N PHE A 102 20.07 -8.89 -8.10
CA PHE A 102 19.20 -8.43 -7.02
C PHE A 102 18.74 -6.99 -7.26
N ASP A 103 19.67 -6.11 -7.62
CA ASP A 103 19.38 -4.73 -7.99
C ASP A 103 18.35 -4.61 -9.13
N ARG A 104 18.55 -5.37 -10.20
CA ARG A 104 17.62 -5.42 -11.34
C ARG A 104 16.24 -5.95 -10.94
N ALA A 105 16.18 -6.97 -10.09
CA ALA A 105 14.91 -7.50 -9.63
C ALA A 105 14.14 -6.44 -8.81
N VAL A 106 14.84 -5.78 -7.88
CA VAL A 106 14.23 -4.80 -6.95
C VAL A 106 13.89 -3.48 -7.63
N ARG A 107 14.82 -2.88 -8.37
CA ARG A 107 14.65 -1.53 -8.95
C ARG A 107 14.10 -1.52 -10.37
N SER A 108 14.26 -2.61 -11.12
CA SER A 108 13.86 -2.67 -12.55
C SER A 108 12.79 -3.71 -12.87
N GLY A 109 12.41 -4.56 -11.91
CA GLY A 109 11.46 -5.63 -12.13
C GLY A 109 11.97 -6.69 -13.12
N VAL A 110 13.26 -7.04 -13.07
CA VAL A 110 13.86 -8.06 -13.95
C VAL A 110 14.58 -9.11 -13.11
N ALA A 111 14.09 -10.35 -13.16
CA ALA A 111 14.69 -11.47 -12.46
C ALA A 111 16.05 -11.86 -13.07
N ALA A 112 16.84 -12.67 -12.35
CA ALA A 112 18.18 -13.10 -12.78
C ALA A 112 18.18 -13.89 -14.10
N ASP A 113 17.08 -14.57 -14.44
CA ASP A 113 16.90 -15.27 -15.72
C ASP A 113 16.40 -14.36 -16.86
N GLY A 114 16.26 -13.05 -16.60
CA GLY A 114 15.85 -12.02 -17.56
C GLY A 114 14.34 -11.82 -17.71
N HIS A 115 13.49 -12.62 -17.05
CA HIS A 115 12.04 -12.40 -17.19
C HIS A 115 11.57 -11.14 -16.44
N ARG A 116 10.52 -10.50 -16.95
CA ARG A 116 9.91 -9.32 -16.32
C ARG A 116 8.99 -9.71 -15.16
N LEU A 117 9.13 -9.04 -14.03
CA LEU A 117 8.25 -9.14 -12.88
C LEU A 117 7.00 -8.28 -13.11
N TYR A 118 5.86 -8.75 -12.63
CA TYR A 118 4.64 -7.93 -12.63
C TYR A 118 4.80 -6.77 -11.64
N PRO A 119 4.27 -5.57 -11.96
CA PRO A 119 4.30 -4.41 -11.06
C PRO A 119 3.41 -4.56 -9.81
N ALA A 120 2.94 -5.78 -9.53
CA ALA A 120 2.42 -6.16 -8.21
C ALA A 120 3.53 -6.10 -7.14
N MET A 121 4.77 -6.44 -7.51
CA MET A 121 5.93 -6.00 -6.74
C MET A 121 6.13 -4.51 -7.06
N PRO A 122 6.18 -3.60 -6.06
CA PRO A 122 6.23 -2.16 -6.30
C PRO A 122 7.64 -1.69 -6.70
N TYR A 123 8.27 -2.39 -7.66
CA TYR A 123 9.56 -2.00 -8.23
C TYR A 123 9.56 -0.59 -8.86
N PRO A 124 8.45 -0.02 -9.38
CA PRO A 124 8.44 1.38 -9.81
C PRO A 124 8.76 2.34 -8.66
N SER A 125 8.29 2.06 -7.44
CA SER A 125 8.65 2.82 -6.24
C SER A 125 10.08 2.49 -5.83
N TYR A 126 10.42 1.20 -5.76
CA TYR A 126 11.75 0.74 -5.34
C TYR A 126 12.89 1.18 -6.26
N ALA A 127 12.62 1.59 -7.50
CA ALA A 127 13.60 2.27 -8.36
C ALA A 127 14.35 3.41 -7.62
N LYS A 128 13.68 4.05 -6.65
CA LYS A 128 14.24 5.13 -5.83
C LYS A 128 15.22 4.69 -4.75
N TYR A 129 15.35 3.39 -4.43
CA TYR A 129 16.35 2.90 -3.47
C TYR A 129 17.76 3.42 -3.84
N SER A 130 18.48 3.87 -2.82
CA SER A 130 19.90 4.20 -2.97
C SER A 130 20.74 2.93 -3.16
N ASP A 131 21.92 3.07 -3.75
CA ASP A 131 22.80 1.93 -3.97
C ASP A 131 23.28 1.33 -2.63
N GLU A 132 23.43 2.14 -1.58
CA GLU A 132 23.76 1.69 -0.23
C GLU A 132 22.65 0.81 0.35
N ASP A 133 21.39 1.20 0.17
CA ASP A 133 20.25 0.43 0.66
C ASP A 133 20.04 -0.86 -0.12
N ILE A 134 20.31 -0.89 -1.43
CA ILE A 134 20.34 -2.14 -2.21
C ILE A 134 21.45 -3.08 -1.72
N ARG A 135 22.66 -2.58 -1.45
CA ARG A 135 23.75 -3.39 -0.89
C ARG A 135 23.41 -3.93 0.50
N ALA A 136 22.78 -3.11 1.34
CA ALA A 136 22.36 -3.53 2.68
C ALA A 136 21.27 -4.61 2.60
N LEU A 137 20.23 -4.41 1.79
CA LEU A 137 19.19 -5.40 1.54
C LEU A 137 19.79 -6.73 1.06
N TYR A 138 20.68 -6.69 0.07
CA TYR A 138 21.35 -7.88 -0.44
C TYR A 138 22.14 -8.60 0.66
N ALA A 139 22.92 -7.87 1.47
CA ALA A 139 23.65 -8.45 2.59
C ALA A 139 22.71 -9.10 3.62
N PHE A 140 21.59 -8.46 3.94
CA PHE A 140 20.57 -9.02 4.83
C PHE A 140 19.96 -10.31 4.28
N PHE A 141 19.53 -10.35 3.02
CA PHE A 141 18.95 -11.56 2.47
C PHE A 141 19.96 -12.69 2.31
N MET A 142 21.21 -12.38 1.95
CA MET A 142 22.24 -13.39 1.72
C MET A 142 22.85 -13.95 3.01
N HIS A 143 22.88 -13.17 4.10
CA HIS A 143 23.59 -13.54 5.33
C HIS A 143 22.76 -13.42 6.61
N GLY A 144 21.67 -12.66 6.58
CA GLY A 144 20.79 -12.42 7.73
C GLY A 144 19.49 -13.23 7.72
N VAL A 145 19.15 -13.88 6.60
CA VAL A 145 17.94 -14.71 6.43
C VAL A 145 18.32 -16.18 6.35
N LYS A 146 17.55 -17.05 7.02
CA LYS A 146 17.77 -18.50 6.95
C LYS A 146 17.32 -19.03 5.58
N PRO A 147 18.11 -19.88 4.90
CA PRO A 147 17.70 -20.48 3.64
C PRO A 147 16.50 -21.42 3.86
N VAL A 148 15.51 -21.34 2.97
CA VAL A 148 14.34 -22.21 2.99
C VAL A 148 14.16 -22.78 1.60
N GLN A 149 14.21 -24.10 1.49
CA GLN A 149 13.96 -24.79 0.23
C GLN A 149 12.45 -24.92 0.02
N GLN A 150 11.86 -23.97 -0.70
CA GLN A 150 10.43 -23.93 -1.01
C GLN A 150 10.23 -23.47 -2.45
N ALA A 151 9.72 -24.37 -3.29
CA ALA A 151 9.47 -24.08 -4.69
C ALA A 151 8.40 -22.99 -4.87
N ASN A 152 8.63 -22.08 -5.81
CA ASN A 152 7.68 -21.04 -6.18
C ASN A 152 6.42 -21.64 -6.81
N GLN A 153 5.25 -21.13 -6.40
CA GLN A 153 3.99 -21.50 -7.02
C GLN A 153 3.80 -20.73 -8.34
N PRO A 154 3.39 -21.38 -9.44
CA PRO A 154 3.12 -20.69 -10.69
C PRO A 154 1.88 -19.79 -10.53
N GLY A 155 1.91 -18.61 -11.15
CA GLY A 155 0.76 -17.72 -11.23
C GLY A 155 -0.40 -18.36 -11.99
N LYS A 156 -1.64 -17.98 -11.64
CA LYS A 156 -2.88 -18.44 -12.28
C LYS A 156 -3.43 -17.44 -13.30
N ILE A 157 -2.58 -16.54 -13.81
CA ILE A 157 -2.94 -15.63 -14.90
C ILE A 157 -3.10 -16.44 -16.19
N ALA A 158 -4.26 -16.35 -16.81
CA ALA A 158 -4.56 -17.07 -18.04
C ALA A 158 -3.82 -16.47 -19.25
N TRP A 159 -3.52 -17.31 -20.23
CA TRP A 159 -3.08 -16.85 -21.54
C TRP A 159 -4.19 -16.01 -22.21
N PRO A 160 -3.87 -14.89 -22.90
CA PRO A 160 -2.54 -14.37 -23.23
C PRO A 160 -1.97 -13.35 -22.22
N LEU A 161 -2.67 -13.07 -21.12
CA LEU A 161 -2.26 -12.06 -20.14
C LEU A 161 -1.01 -12.46 -19.32
N ASN A 162 -0.63 -13.74 -19.37
CA ASN A 162 0.59 -14.24 -18.73
C ASN A 162 1.88 -13.94 -19.51
N ILE A 163 1.78 -13.35 -20.70
CA ILE A 163 2.94 -13.01 -21.54
C ILE A 163 3.65 -11.78 -20.94
N ARG A 164 4.94 -11.94 -20.63
CA ARG A 164 5.72 -10.95 -19.85
C ARG A 164 6.45 -9.89 -20.68
N TRP A 165 6.65 -10.09 -21.98
CA TRP A 165 7.37 -9.12 -22.82
C TRP A 165 6.72 -7.72 -22.91
N PRO A 166 5.37 -7.55 -22.87
CA PRO A 166 4.74 -6.23 -22.88
C PRO A 166 5.08 -5.39 -21.65
N ILE A 167 5.44 -6.04 -20.53
CA ILE A 167 5.88 -5.35 -19.31
C ILE A 167 7.13 -4.51 -19.59
N ALA A 168 8.03 -4.95 -20.48
CA ALA A 168 9.19 -4.12 -20.84
C ALA A 168 8.78 -2.77 -21.45
N LEU A 169 7.73 -2.74 -22.27
CA LEU A 169 7.17 -1.51 -22.83
C LEU A 169 6.43 -0.70 -21.76
N TRP A 170 5.70 -1.36 -20.87
CA TRP A 170 5.07 -0.72 -19.73
C TRP A 170 6.09 -0.01 -18.83
N ASN A 171 7.21 -0.67 -18.50
CA ASN A 171 8.29 -0.09 -17.70
C ASN A 171 8.88 1.14 -18.37
N ALA A 172 9.06 1.09 -19.69
CA ALA A 172 9.58 2.22 -20.47
C ALA A 172 8.69 3.46 -20.40
N MET A 173 7.37 3.28 -20.25
CA MET A 173 6.40 4.36 -20.19
C MET A 173 6.11 4.85 -18.77
N PHE A 174 6.14 3.96 -17.78
CA PHE A 174 5.55 4.24 -16.46
C PHE A 174 6.48 4.00 -15.27
N ALA A 175 7.57 3.24 -15.41
CA ALA A 175 8.49 3.01 -14.30
C ALA A 175 9.59 4.09 -14.30
N PRO A 176 9.79 4.83 -13.20
CA PRO A 176 10.89 5.77 -13.10
C PRO A 176 12.23 5.04 -13.12
N GLN A 177 13.29 5.75 -13.49
CA GLN A 177 14.65 5.22 -13.53
C GLN A 177 15.53 6.00 -12.57
N GLY A 178 16.37 5.27 -11.83
CA GLY A 178 17.39 5.85 -10.96
C GLY A 178 16.93 6.07 -9.51
N ALA A 179 17.92 6.10 -8.63
CA ALA A 179 17.75 6.36 -7.21
C ALA A 179 17.19 7.77 -6.95
N TYR A 180 16.51 7.94 -5.82
CA TYR A 180 16.06 9.25 -5.36
C TYR A 180 17.23 10.25 -5.31
N GLN A 181 16.96 11.49 -5.71
CA GLN A 181 17.91 12.59 -5.65
C GLN A 181 17.33 13.70 -4.78
N ASP A 182 18.14 14.19 -3.85
CA ASP A 182 17.74 15.27 -2.95
C ASP A 182 17.40 16.54 -3.74
N LYS A 183 16.29 17.16 -3.36
CA LYS A 183 15.81 18.41 -3.95
C LYS A 183 16.45 19.58 -3.22
N ALA A 184 17.25 20.37 -3.93
CA ALA A 184 18.03 21.46 -3.37
C ALA A 184 17.20 22.56 -2.66
N GLY A 185 15.90 22.69 -2.99
CA GLY A 185 14.98 23.64 -2.36
C GLY A 185 14.28 23.10 -1.11
N GLN A 186 14.60 21.88 -0.67
CA GLN A 186 13.97 21.20 0.46
C GLN A 186 15.00 20.88 1.52
N ASP A 187 14.58 20.88 2.79
CA ASP A 187 15.46 20.51 3.89
C ASP A 187 15.78 19.00 3.90
N ALA A 188 16.77 18.60 4.70
CA ALA A 188 17.22 17.21 4.75
C ALA A 188 16.14 16.25 5.30
N LEU A 189 15.29 16.72 6.22
CA LEU A 189 14.23 15.92 6.82
C LEU A 189 13.12 15.66 5.81
N TRP A 190 12.75 16.68 5.03
CA TRP A 190 11.83 16.57 3.91
C TRP A 190 12.35 15.59 2.86
N ASN A 191 13.63 15.69 2.48
CA ASN A 191 14.23 14.78 1.49
C ASN A 191 14.27 13.33 2.00
N ARG A 192 14.53 13.12 3.29
CA ARG A 192 14.43 11.79 3.91
C ARG A 192 13.01 11.23 3.84
N GLY A 193 12.01 12.06 4.14
CA GLY A 193 10.60 11.69 4.00
C GLY A 193 10.21 11.36 2.56
N ALA A 194 10.58 12.22 1.62
CA ALA A 194 10.34 12.02 0.20
C ALA A 194 10.97 10.71 -0.30
N TYR A 195 12.22 10.43 0.08
CA TYR A 195 12.88 9.16 -0.21
C TYR A 195 12.03 7.97 0.24
N ILE A 196 11.63 7.93 1.52
CA ILE A 196 10.88 6.80 2.08
C ILE A 196 9.51 6.68 1.43
N VAL A 197 8.73 7.77 1.36
CA VAL A 197 7.34 7.75 0.88
C VAL A 197 7.25 7.43 -0.62
N GLN A 198 8.20 7.94 -1.41
CA GLN A 198 8.24 7.71 -2.86
C GLN A 198 8.93 6.38 -3.23
N GLY A 199 9.81 5.88 -2.36
CA GLY A 199 10.65 4.71 -2.61
C GLY A 199 10.33 3.52 -1.70
N PRO A 200 11.15 3.24 -0.68
CA PRO A 200 11.01 2.08 0.20
C PRO A 200 9.59 1.86 0.73
N GLY A 201 8.97 2.88 1.32
CA GLY A 201 7.62 2.78 1.91
C GLY A 201 6.48 2.72 0.89
N HIS A 202 6.79 2.89 -0.41
CA HIS A 202 5.89 2.70 -1.55
C HIS A 202 4.45 3.23 -1.33
N CYS A 203 4.28 4.36 -0.64
CA CYS A 203 2.96 4.80 -0.18
C CYS A 203 2.01 5.08 -1.36
N GLY A 204 2.60 5.49 -2.49
CA GLY A 204 1.90 5.66 -3.77
C GLY A 204 1.18 4.41 -4.26
N SER A 205 1.69 3.22 -3.92
CA SER A 205 1.13 1.97 -4.43
C SER A 205 -0.29 1.70 -3.94
N CYS A 206 -0.66 2.25 -2.78
CA CYS A 206 -2.03 2.22 -2.25
C CYS A 206 -2.74 3.56 -2.38
N HIS A 207 -2.04 4.69 -2.19
CA HIS A 207 -2.68 6.01 -2.04
C HIS A 207 -2.72 6.85 -3.32
N THR A 208 -2.22 6.35 -4.45
CA THR A 208 -2.29 7.05 -5.76
C THR A 208 -3.27 6.32 -6.69
N PRO A 209 -4.19 7.04 -7.37
CA PRO A 209 -5.11 6.43 -8.30
C PRO A 209 -4.39 5.76 -9.47
N ARG A 210 -4.99 4.69 -9.99
CA ARG A 210 -4.45 3.92 -11.12
C ARG A 210 -5.01 4.41 -12.45
N GLY A 211 -4.17 4.43 -13.48
CA GLY A 211 -4.54 4.71 -14.87
C GLY A 211 -5.12 3.49 -15.59
N LEU A 212 -5.48 3.66 -16.87
CA LEU A 212 -6.02 2.58 -17.70
C LEU A 212 -5.06 1.40 -17.86
N ALA A 213 -3.75 1.65 -17.81
CA ALA A 213 -2.71 0.62 -17.87
C ALA A 213 -2.34 0.07 -16.48
N MET A 214 -3.17 0.30 -15.45
CA MET A 214 -2.93 -0.05 -14.05
C MET A 214 -1.66 0.59 -13.45
N ASN A 215 -1.11 1.63 -14.10
CA ASN A 215 0.01 2.40 -13.58
C ASN A 215 -0.44 3.41 -12.52
N GLU A 216 0.45 3.72 -11.58
CA GLU A 216 0.31 4.89 -10.71
C GLU A 216 0.22 6.16 -11.58
N GLN A 217 -0.78 7.03 -11.33
CA GLN A 217 -0.95 8.30 -12.05
C GLN A 217 0.03 9.40 -11.58
N GLY A 218 0.93 9.08 -10.65
CA GLY A 218 2.00 9.94 -10.17
C GLY A 218 2.95 9.13 -9.29
N MET A 219 4.24 9.48 -9.33
CA MET A 219 5.30 8.77 -8.57
C MET A 219 6.03 9.69 -7.58
N ASP A 220 5.69 10.98 -7.56
CA ASP A 220 6.26 12.00 -6.68
C ASP A 220 5.34 13.23 -6.59
N GLU A 221 5.75 14.21 -5.78
CA GLU A 221 4.94 15.38 -5.45
C GLU A 221 4.68 16.34 -6.61
N SER A 222 5.34 16.17 -7.75
CA SER A 222 5.10 17.01 -8.93
C SER A 222 3.74 16.74 -9.57
N SER A 223 3.16 15.55 -9.31
CA SER A 223 1.83 15.19 -9.79
C SER A 223 0.75 15.50 -8.74
N PRO A 224 -0.34 16.21 -9.10
CA PRO A 224 -1.47 16.43 -8.19
C PRO A 224 -2.24 15.13 -7.89
N ARG A 225 -2.03 14.06 -8.67
CA ARG A 225 -2.62 12.73 -8.44
C ARG A 225 -1.81 11.90 -7.45
N TYR A 226 -0.52 12.18 -7.27
CA TYR A 226 0.29 11.43 -6.32
C TYR A 226 -0.27 11.57 -4.90
N LEU A 227 -0.53 10.43 -4.25
CA LEU A 227 -1.14 10.31 -2.93
C LEU A 227 -2.52 10.96 -2.76
N SER A 228 -3.28 11.14 -3.85
CA SER A 228 -4.61 11.79 -3.82
C SER A 228 -5.75 10.86 -3.36
N GLY A 229 -5.45 9.64 -2.93
CA GLY A 229 -6.40 8.60 -2.55
C GLY A 229 -6.79 7.69 -3.72
N ALA A 230 -7.09 6.43 -3.41
CA ALA A 230 -7.45 5.43 -4.41
C ALA A 230 -8.30 4.29 -3.83
N LEU A 231 -9.10 3.66 -4.70
CA LEU A 231 -9.71 2.36 -4.42
C LEU A 231 -8.71 1.25 -4.73
N LEU A 232 -8.51 0.34 -3.77
CA LEU A 232 -7.69 -0.86 -3.93
C LEU A 232 -8.32 -2.01 -3.15
N ASP A 233 -8.60 -3.12 -3.81
CA ASP A 233 -9.04 -4.39 -3.21
C ASP A 233 -10.20 -4.28 -2.19
N GLY A 234 -11.26 -3.54 -2.56
CA GLY A 234 -12.43 -3.35 -1.66
C GLY A 234 -12.16 -2.43 -0.47
N TRP A 235 -11.06 -1.68 -0.50
CA TRP A 235 -10.71 -0.61 0.42
C TRP A 235 -10.55 0.71 -0.33
N TYR A 236 -10.87 1.81 0.34
CA TYR A 236 -10.47 3.14 -0.09
C TYR A 236 -9.30 3.61 0.77
N ALA A 237 -8.12 3.72 0.15
CA ALA A 237 -6.96 4.36 0.72
C ALA A 237 -7.18 5.89 0.67
N PRO A 238 -7.26 6.59 1.81
CA PRO A 238 -7.54 8.03 1.85
C PRO A 238 -6.43 8.83 1.19
N SER A 239 -6.66 10.11 0.91
CA SER A 239 -5.54 10.94 0.46
C SER A 239 -4.51 11.11 1.59
N LEU A 240 -3.22 11.17 1.25
CA LEU A 240 -2.17 11.56 2.19
C LEU A 240 -1.74 13.03 2.00
N ARG A 241 -2.57 13.82 1.31
CA ARG A 241 -2.33 15.24 1.02
C ARG A 241 -3.04 16.12 2.04
N GLN A 242 -2.81 17.43 1.99
CA GLN A 242 -3.48 18.44 2.81
C GLN A 242 -4.97 18.65 2.44
N ASP A 243 -5.67 17.60 1.99
CA ASP A 243 -7.13 17.57 1.84
C ASP A 243 -7.77 17.54 3.24
N PRO A 244 -8.55 18.56 3.64
CA PRO A 244 -9.04 18.66 5.01
C PRO A 244 -10.04 17.56 5.41
N ASN A 245 -10.84 17.02 4.49
CA ASN A 245 -11.92 16.07 4.75
C ASN A 245 -11.53 14.62 4.51
N THR A 246 -10.84 14.35 3.41
CA THR A 246 -10.48 12.99 3.00
C THR A 246 -8.98 12.68 3.10
N GLY A 247 -8.16 13.66 3.52
CA GLY A 247 -6.73 13.49 3.75
C GLY A 247 -6.23 14.01 5.10
N LEU A 248 -4.99 14.50 5.09
CA LEU A 248 -4.22 14.88 6.28
C LEU A 248 -4.30 16.39 6.59
N GLY A 249 -5.15 17.16 5.91
CA GLY A 249 -5.22 18.62 6.07
C GLY A 249 -5.63 19.11 7.47
N ARG A 250 -6.10 18.21 8.34
CA ARG A 250 -6.42 18.50 9.75
C ARG A 250 -5.46 17.84 10.74
N TRP A 251 -4.41 17.19 10.26
CA TRP A 251 -3.44 16.47 11.06
C TRP A 251 -2.17 17.31 11.16
N SER A 252 -1.63 17.42 12.37
CA SER A 252 -0.27 17.91 12.61
C SER A 252 0.77 16.85 12.23
N GLU A 253 2.02 17.27 12.00
CA GLU A 253 3.14 16.34 11.78
C GLU A 253 3.25 15.32 12.94
N GLY A 254 3.06 15.75 14.18
CA GLY A 254 3.09 14.86 15.36
C GLY A 254 1.99 13.81 15.36
N GLU A 255 0.78 14.15 14.89
CA GLU A 255 -0.32 13.18 14.77
C GLU A 255 -0.08 12.18 13.63
N ILE A 256 0.61 12.58 12.56
CA ILE A 256 1.05 11.66 11.49
C ILE A 256 2.08 10.67 12.06
N VAL A 257 3.09 11.18 12.80
CA VAL A 257 4.07 10.33 13.50
C VAL A 257 3.37 9.35 14.43
N GLN A 258 2.45 9.84 15.27
CA GLN A 258 1.72 9.00 16.23
C GLN A 258 0.97 7.86 15.52
N TYR A 259 0.31 8.16 14.40
CA TYR A 259 -0.42 7.16 13.62
C TYR A 259 0.50 6.09 13.04
N LEU A 260 1.61 6.48 12.42
CA LEU A 260 2.57 5.55 11.82
C LEU A 260 3.30 4.70 12.88
N GLN A 261 3.53 5.26 14.07
CA GLN A 261 4.23 4.59 15.17
C GLN A 261 3.34 3.66 15.99
N ASN A 262 2.06 4.01 16.20
CA ASN A 262 1.16 3.32 17.12
C ASN A 262 -0.07 2.68 16.43
N GLY A 263 -0.21 2.88 15.12
CA GLY A 263 -1.35 2.43 14.33
C GLY A 263 -2.61 3.24 14.62
N ARG A 264 -2.50 4.35 15.35
CA ARG A 264 -3.63 5.19 15.76
C ARG A 264 -3.22 6.59 16.18
N ASN A 265 -4.17 7.50 16.11
CA ASN A 265 -4.10 8.82 16.72
C ASN A 265 -5.54 9.28 17.07
N VAL A 266 -5.73 10.58 17.34
CA VAL A 266 -7.05 11.15 17.63
C VAL A 266 -8.02 11.16 16.45
N HIS A 267 -7.52 10.99 15.21
CA HIS A 267 -8.31 11.05 13.98
C HIS A 267 -8.72 9.67 13.47
N SER A 268 -7.88 8.65 13.68
CA SER A 268 -8.07 7.35 13.05
C SER A 268 -7.28 6.22 13.71
N VAL A 269 -7.65 4.99 13.38
CA VAL A 269 -6.93 3.74 13.65
C VAL A 269 -6.68 3.06 12.30
N VAL A 270 -5.53 2.38 12.14
CA VAL A 270 -5.23 1.59 10.94
C VAL A 270 -6.30 0.52 10.71
N THR A 271 -6.70 0.36 9.44
CA THR A 271 -7.72 -0.60 9.02
C THR A 271 -7.35 -1.22 7.68
N GLY A 272 -7.87 -2.42 7.42
CA GLY A 272 -7.59 -3.16 6.20
C GLY A 272 -6.10 -3.45 6.01
N THR A 273 -5.62 -3.33 4.78
CA THR A 273 -4.21 -3.60 4.41
C THR A 273 -3.22 -2.65 5.10
N MET A 274 -3.66 -1.47 5.55
CA MET A 274 -2.81 -0.57 6.33
C MET A 274 -2.46 -1.16 7.72
N THR A 275 -3.30 -2.03 8.27
CA THR A 275 -2.99 -2.74 9.53
C THR A 275 -1.82 -3.70 9.35
N GLU A 276 -1.70 -4.37 8.20
CA GLU A 276 -0.56 -5.24 7.89
C GLU A 276 0.73 -4.44 7.69
N ALA A 277 0.66 -3.33 6.94
CA ALA A 277 1.78 -2.40 6.77
C ALA A 277 2.24 -1.82 8.12
N PHE A 278 1.32 -1.50 9.03
CA PHE A 278 1.67 -1.09 10.38
C PHE A 278 2.32 -2.23 11.19
N ASN A 279 1.70 -3.41 11.19
CA ASN A 279 2.14 -4.56 12.00
C ASN A 279 3.52 -5.07 11.57
N ASN A 280 3.92 -4.90 10.30
CA ASN A 280 5.17 -5.46 9.77
C ASN A 280 6.21 -4.41 9.35
N SER A 281 5.83 -3.14 9.18
CA SER A 281 6.71 -2.06 8.69
C SER A 281 6.74 -0.83 9.59
N THR A 282 5.71 0.04 9.57
CA THR A 282 5.86 1.44 10.03
C THR A 282 6.20 1.58 11.51
N GLN A 283 5.73 0.68 12.38
CA GLN A 283 6.03 0.72 13.81
C GLN A 283 7.51 0.49 14.15
N TYR A 284 8.29 -0.05 13.21
CA TYR A 284 9.71 -0.34 13.36
C TYR A 284 10.60 0.76 12.79
N MET A 285 10.01 1.83 12.23
CA MET A 285 10.75 2.97 11.71
C MET A 285 11.37 3.80 12.84
N THR A 286 12.52 4.41 12.57
CA THR A 286 13.14 5.33 13.53
C THR A 286 12.32 6.62 13.66
N ASP A 287 12.40 7.29 14.80
CA ASP A 287 11.70 8.56 15.02
C ASP A 287 12.09 9.63 13.97
N HIS A 288 13.36 9.63 13.54
CA HIS A 288 13.84 10.54 12.48
C HIS A 288 13.14 10.27 11.14
N ASP A 289 12.94 9.00 10.78
CA ASP A 289 12.29 8.62 9.53
C ASP A 289 10.79 8.87 9.57
N LEU A 290 10.15 8.61 10.71
CA LEU A 290 8.74 8.97 10.94
C LEU A 290 8.53 10.48 10.85
N ALA A 291 9.41 11.29 11.45
CA ALA A 291 9.37 12.74 11.35
C ALA A 291 9.60 13.22 9.91
N GLY A 292 10.51 12.58 9.17
CA GLY A 292 10.72 12.83 7.75
C GLY A 292 9.47 12.59 6.92
N ILE A 293 8.85 11.42 7.08
CA ILE A 293 7.59 11.07 6.41
C ILE A 293 6.51 12.11 6.72
N ALA A 294 6.34 12.48 7.99
CA ALA A 294 5.37 13.48 8.41
C ALA A 294 5.62 14.85 7.77
N ARG A 295 6.87 15.34 7.79
CA ARG A 295 7.28 16.59 7.13
C ARG A 295 6.98 16.57 5.63
N TYR A 296 7.30 15.48 4.95
CA TYR A 296 7.04 15.33 3.53
C TYR A 296 5.53 15.33 3.23
N LEU A 297 4.74 14.50 3.91
CA LEU A 297 3.29 14.42 3.70
C LEU A 297 2.58 15.74 4.03
N ALA A 298 3.01 16.43 5.09
CA ALA A 298 2.48 17.74 5.47
C ALA A 298 2.71 18.82 4.40
N SER A 299 3.76 18.67 3.58
CA SER A 299 4.07 19.62 2.50
C SER A 299 3.18 19.48 1.25
N LEU A 300 2.42 18.38 1.13
CA LEU A 300 1.69 18.06 -0.10
C LEU A 300 0.36 18.85 -0.17
N PRO A 301 0.17 19.80 -1.11
CA PRO A 301 -1.00 20.68 -1.14
C PRO A 301 -2.32 19.99 -1.51
N GLY A 302 -3.37 20.06 -0.67
CA GLY A 302 -4.68 19.50 -1.00
C GLY A 302 -5.32 20.10 -2.26
N ASP A 303 -6.46 19.55 -2.67
CA ASP A 303 -7.23 20.01 -3.82
C ASP A 303 -8.66 20.41 -3.38
N PRO A 304 -8.92 21.72 -3.22
CA PRO A 304 -10.24 22.21 -2.82
C PRO A 304 -11.37 21.81 -3.77
N GLN A 305 -11.09 21.56 -5.06
CA GLN A 305 -12.12 21.14 -6.02
C GLN A 305 -12.54 19.69 -5.80
N ARG A 306 -11.61 18.85 -5.30
CA ARG A 306 -11.88 17.45 -4.98
C ARG A 306 -12.57 17.29 -3.63
N ASP A 307 -12.11 18.05 -2.63
CA ASP A 307 -12.39 17.77 -1.21
C ASP A 307 -13.38 18.74 -0.56
N GLY A 308 -13.64 19.90 -1.19
CA GLY A 308 -14.61 20.88 -0.71
C GLY A 308 -14.16 21.66 0.54
N PRO A 309 -15.07 22.41 1.17
CA PRO A 309 -14.76 23.17 2.38
C PRO A 309 -14.47 22.23 3.56
N ALA A 310 -13.55 22.63 4.43
CA ALA A 310 -13.20 21.85 5.62
C ALA A 310 -14.44 21.58 6.50
N TRP A 311 -14.55 20.35 6.97
CA TRP A 311 -15.54 19.93 7.94
C TRP A 311 -15.40 20.73 9.23
N ASP A 312 -16.55 21.13 9.80
CA ASP A 312 -16.63 21.95 11.00
C ASP A 312 -16.87 21.07 12.25
N PRO A 313 -15.91 21.00 13.19
CA PRO A 313 -16.05 20.24 14.43
C PRO A 313 -17.25 20.64 15.30
N ALA A 314 -17.76 21.87 15.17
CA ALA A 314 -18.95 22.32 15.90
C ALA A 314 -20.22 21.58 15.48
N ARG A 315 -20.20 20.91 14.31
CA ARG A 315 -21.30 20.06 13.82
C ARG A 315 -21.34 18.68 14.46
N ALA A 316 -20.27 18.25 15.13
CA ALA A 316 -20.24 17.01 15.92
C ALA A 316 -20.99 17.20 17.24
N GLN A 317 -22.32 17.16 17.17
CA GLN A 317 -23.22 17.27 18.33
C GLN A 317 -23.94 15.95 18.58
N ALA A 318 -24.43 15.77 19.81
CA ALA A 318 -25.25 14.62 20.15
C ALA A 318 -26.47 14.51 19.24
N LEU A 319 -26.79 13.30 18.78
CA LEU A 319 -27.97 13.04 17.96
C LEU A 319 -29.25 13.50 18.66
N THR A 320 -30.12 14.18 17.92
CA THR A 320 -31.41 14.65 18.41
C THR A 320 -32.51 13.60 18.24
N ALA A 321 -33.68 13.84 18.84
CA ALA A 321 -34.86 13.01 18.61
C ALA A 321 -35.29 12.96 17.13
N SER A 322 -35.02 14.03 16.35
CA SER A 322 -35.29 14.05 14.91
C SER A 322 -34.30 13.16 14.16
N ASP A 323 -33.03 13.15 14.54
CA ASP A 323 -32.03 12.27 13.92
C ASP A 323 -32.36 10.80 14.18
N MET A 324 -32.88 10.48 15.36
CA MET A 324 -33.30 9.12 15.73
C MET A 324 -34.44 8.56 14.88
N GLN A 325 -35.17 9.41 14.13
CA GLN A 325 -36.22 8.97 13.20
C GLN A 325 -35.68 8.58 11.82
N LYS A 326 -34.41 8.90 11.51
CA LYS A 326 -33.81 8.56 10.21
C LYS A 326 -33.55 7.05 10.11
N PRO A 327 -33.68 6.44 8.92
CA PRO A 327 -33.26 5.06 8.69
C PRO A 327 -31.83 4.82 9.18
N GLY A 328 -31.58 3.67 9.79
CA GLY A 328 -30.26 3.29 10.31
C GLY A 328 -29.93 3.85 11.70
N ALA A 329 -30.60 4.90 12.18
CA ALA A 329 -30.31 5.51 13.48
C ALA A 329 -30.52 4.53 14.66
N ALA A 330 -31.60 3.73 14.63
CA ALA A 330 -31.86 2.72 15.65
C ALA A 330 -30.74 1.66 15.73
N ASN A 331 -30.27 1.19 14.55
CA ASN A 331 -29.14 0.27 14.48
C ASN A 331 -27.85 0.91 14.97
N TYR A 332 -27.59 2.18 14.63
CA TYR A 332 -26.44 2.92 15.13
C TYR A 332 -26.43 2.99 16.66
N VAL A 333 -27.55 3.43 17.25
CA VAL A 333 -27.67 3.58 18.71
C VAL A 333 -27.49 2.23 19.39
N ALA A 334 -28.15 1.19 18.91
CA ALA A 334 -28.11 -0.14 19.54
C ALA A 334 -26.75 -0.84 19.41
N LYS A 335 -26.02 -0.63 18.31
CA LYS A 335 -24.85 -1.46 17.97
C LYS A 335 -23.52 -0.71 17.95
N CYS A 336 -23.51 0.60 17.71
CA CYS A 336 -22.29 1.37 17.43
C CYS A 336 -22.02 2.47 18.47
N SER A 337 -23.07 3.08 19.03
CA SER A 337 -22.95 4.29 19.85
C SER A 337 -22.18 4.10 21.16
N SER A 338 -22.13 2.88 21.71
CA SER A 338 -21.36 2.57 22.92
C SER A 338 -19.86 2.77 22.73
N CYS A 339 -19.35 2.59 21.51
CA CYS A 339 -17.94 2.81 21.16
C CYS A 339 -17.72 4.18 20.52
N HIS A 340 -18.59 4.57 19.58
CA HIS A 340 -18.40 5.78 18.77
C HIS A 340 -19.07 7.04 19.34
N GLY A 341 -19.84 6.92 20.41
CA GLY A 341 -20.52 8.03 21.08
C GLY A 341 -21.79 8.48 20.34
N ILE A 342 -22.78 9.02 21.06
CA ILE A 342 -23.97 9.61 20.41
C ILE A 342 -23.64 10.88 19.60
N ASP A 343 -22.47 11.47 19.81
CA ASP A 343 -21.95 12.62 19.05
C ASP A 343 -20.93 12.22 17.97
N GLY A 344 -20.72 10.91 17.77
CA GLY A 344 -19.81 10.37 16.76
C GLY A 344 -18.34 10.67 17.01
N ARG A 345 -17.94 11.17 18.18
CA ARG A 345 -16.56 11.57 18.47
C ARG A 345 -15.63 10.42 18.86
N GLY A 346 -16.16 9.22 19.09
CA GLY A 346 -15.36 8.11 19.57
C GLY A 346 -14.86 8.31 21.00
N GLN A 347 -13.82 7.56 21.37
CA GLN A 347 -13.24 7.57 22.71
C GLN A 347 -11.72 7.64 22.62
N GLY A 348 -11.21 8.88 22.51
CA GLY A 348 -9.79 9.17 22.40
C GLY A 348 -9.13 8.44 21.24
N GLN A 349 -7.97 7.84 21.49
CA GLN A 349 -7.19 7.10 20.48
C GLN A 349 -7.65 5.65 20.27
N TRP A 350 -8.57 5.14 21.10
CA TRP A 350 -8.93 3.70 21.10
C TRP A 350 -10.13 3.40 20.22
N MET A 351 -11.12 4.28 20.22
CA MET A 351 -12.30 4.17 19.37
C MET A 351 -12.31 5.40 18.46
N PRO A 352 -12.01 5.25 17.16
CA PRO A 352 -11.86 6.40 16.28
C PRO A 352 -13.18 7.16 16.12
N PRO A 353 -13.12 8.47 15.85
CA PRO A 353 -14.32 9.23 15.53
C PRO A 353 -14.97 8.72 14.24
N LEU A 354 -16.29 8.89 14.15
CA LEU A 354 -17.04 8.80 12.91
C LEU A 354 -17.43 10.19 12.38
N ALA A 355 -17.53 11.17 13.27
CA ALA A 355 -17.72 12.57 12.93
C ALA A 355 -16.44 13.13 12.28
N GLY A 356 -16.57 13.65 11.06
CA GLY A 356 -15.46 14.23 10.29
C GLY A 356 -14.42 13.22 9.78
N ALA A 357 -14.48 11.94 10.16
CA ALA A 357 -13.50 10.94 9.77
C ALA A 357 -13.45 10.74 8.24
N SER A 358 -12.26 10.47 7.70
CA SER A 358 -12.08 10.28 6.25
C SER A 358 -12.96 9.13 5.71
N SER A 359 -13.16 8.07 6.49
CA SER A 359 -14.07 6.96 6.15
C SER A 359 -15.56 7.35 6.11
N SER A 360 -15.95 8.44 6.77
CA SER A 360 -17.31 8.98 6.74
C SER A 360 -17.48 10.10 5.70
N MET A 361 -16.38 10.75 5.31
CA MET A 361 -16.37 11.89 4.40
C MET A 361 -16.03 11.52 2.95
N ALA A 362 -15.27 10.44 2.73
CA ALA A 362 -14.90 10.01 1.40
C ALA A 362 -16.13 9.61 0.58
N LYS A 363 -16.15 10.00 -0.70
CA LYS A 363 -17.22 9.63 -1.65
C LYS A 363 -17.35 8.11 -1.79
N HIS A 364 -16.21 7.40 -1.72
CA HIS A 364 -16.19 5.94 -1.73
C HIS A 364 -16.56 5.37 -0.35
N SER A 365 -17.54 4.48 -0.34
CA SER A 365 -18.10 3.84 0.86
C SER A 365 -17.40 2.52 1.24
N ALA A 366 -16.47 2.05 0.40
CA ALA A 366 -15.89 0.71 0.51
C ALA A 366 -15.26 0.41 1.89
N THR A 367 -14.43 1.33 2.41
CA THR A 367 -13.82 1.17 3.75
C THR A 367 -14.88 1.12 4.85
N SER A 368 -15.90 1.98 4.82
CA SER A 368 -16.95 2.00 5.86
C SER A 368 -17.76 0.70 5.84
N ILE A 369 -18.10 0.21 4.64
CA ILE A 369 -18.81 -1.06 4.44
C ILE A 369 -17.95 -2.22 4.93
N ASN A 370 -16.68 -2.29 4.52
CA ASN A 370 -15.78 -3.39 4.83
C ASN A 370 -15.51 -3.49 6.34
N VAL A 371 -15.22 -2.36 6.99
CA VAL A 371 -15.03 -2.31 8.46
C VAL A 371 -16.30 -2.71 9.20
N ALA A 372 -17.48 -2.23 8.79
CA ALA A 372 -18.72 -2.58 9.47
C ALA A 372 -19.13 -4.04 9.25
N LEU A 373 -18.94 -4.58 8.06
CA LEU A 373 -19.19 -6.00 7.78
C LEU A 373 -18.21 -6.88 8.56
N ASN A 374 -16.92 -6.65 8.41
CA ASN A 374 -15.88 -7.62 8.73
C ASN A 374 -15.13 -7.32 10.04
N GLY A 375 -15.37 -6.15 10.64
CA GLY A 375 -14.62 -5.65 11.78
C GLY A 375 -13.22 -5.18 11.39
N SER A 376 -12.42 -4.79 12.39
CA SER A 376 -11.03 -4.38 12.17
C SER A 376 -10.06 -5.52 12.44
N ASP A 377 -8.98 -5.66 11.70
CA ASP A 377 -7.88 -6.54 12.10
C ASP A 377 -7.25 -6.09 13.42
N ARG A 378 -6.49 -6.98 14.05
CA ARG A 378 -5.85 -6.70 15.34
C ARG A 378 -4.58 -5.88 15.12
N VAL A 379 -4.58 -4.66 15.65
CA VAL A 379 -3.38 -3.82 15.75
C VAL A 379 -2.51 -4.38 16.86
N VAL A 380 -1.22 -4.59 16.56
CA VAL A 380 -0.23 -5.03 17.54
C VAL A 380 0.92 -4.05 17.56
N ALA A 381 0.86 -3.13 18.51
CA ALA A 381 1.88 -2.11 18.70
C ALA A 381 2.90 -2.60 19.71
N GLN A 382 4.18 -2.65 19.33
CA GLN A 382 5.28 -3.04 20.22
C GLN A 382 5.05 -4.43 20.88
N GLY A 383 4.46 -5.36 20.12
CA GLY A 383 4.14 -6.70 20.60
C GLY A 383 2.89 -6.81 21.48
N MET A 384 2.22 -5.70 21.80
CA MET A 384 0.98 -5.68 22.58
C MET A 384 -0.24 -5.61 21.66
N PRO A 385 -1.11 -6.64 21.65
CA PRO A 385 -2.33 -6.60 20.85
C PRO A 385 -3.40 -5.74 21.51
N ASP A 386 -4.22 -5.11 20.68
CA ASP A 386 -5.33 -4.30 21.16
C ASP A 386 -6.34 -5.08 22.00
N ALA A 387 -6.77 -4.41 23.07
CA ALA A 387 -7.85 -4.84 23.94
C ALA A 387 -9.22 -4.71 23.25
N TYR A 388 -9.40 -3.69 22.42
CA TYR A 388 -10.66 -3.39 21.73
C TYR A 388 -10.47 -3.45 20.22
N ARG A 389 -11.43 -4.09 19.54
CA ARG A 389 -11.50 -4.21 18.09
C ARG A 389 -12.91 -3.88 17.65
N MET A 390 -13.04 -3.27 16.48
CA MET A 390 -14.36 -3.10 15.85
C MET A 390 -14.93 -4.50 15.53
N PRO A 391 -16.07 -4.90 16.12
CA PRO A 391 -16.65 -6.22 15.90
C PRO A 391 -17.28 -6.31 14.50
N PRO A 392 -17.35 -7.53 13.91
CA PRO A 392 -18.04 -7.75 12.64
C PRO A 392 -19.56 -7.75 12.80
N TYR A 393 -20.27 -7.01 11.96
CA TYR A 393 -21.74 -7.02 11.92
C TYR A 393 -22.33 -7.75 10.71
N ARG A 394 -21.49 -8.39 9.87
CA ARG A 394 -21.91 -9.18 8.71
C ARG A 394 -23.07 -10.13 9.03
N ASN A 395 -23.02 -10.87 10.14
CA ASN A 395 -24.07 -11.85 10.46
C ASN A 395 -25.22 -11.25 11.29
N GLN A 396 -25.16 -9.96 11.62
CA GLN A 396 -26.12 -9.28 12.49
C GLN A 396 -26.99 -8.26 11.75
N LEU A 397 -26.54 -7.78 10.59
CA LEU A 397 -27.23 -6.81 9.74
C LEU A 397 -27.30 -7.35 8.31
N ASN A 398 -28.48 -7.30 7.73
CA ASN A 398 -28.64 -7.55 6.29
C ASN A 398 -28.12 -6.35 5.47
N ASP A 399 -28.13 -6.48 4.14
CA ASP A 399 -27.56 -5.46 3.25
C ASP A 399 -28.29 -4.12 3.30
N GLN A 400 -29.61 -4.13 3.49
CA GLN A 400 -30.40 -2.92 3.64
C GLN A 400 -30.09 -2.24 4.98
N GLU A 401 -30.11 -2.99 6.09
CA GLU A 401 -29.84 -2.45 7.42
C GLU A 401 -28.42 -1.87 7.52
N MET A 402 -27.45 -2.51 6.87
CA MET A 402 -26.08 -2.03 6.77
C MET A 402 -25.98 -0.76 5.93
N ALA A 403 -26.65 -0.72 4.78
CA ALA A 403 -26.71 0.46 3.92
C ALA A 403 -27.32 1.66 4.65
N ASP A 404 -28.41 1.44 5.38
CA ASP A 404 -29.11 2.48 6.15
C ASP A 404 -28.23 3.03 7.28
N VAL A 405 -27.60 2.17 8.10
CA VAL A 405 -26.74 2.62 9.22
C VAL A 405 -25.50 3.36 8.73
N LEU A 406 -24.89 2.92 7.62
CA LEU A 406 -23.73 3.60 7.04
C LEU A 406 -24.13 4.93 6.39
N THR A 407 -25.28 4.98 5.70
CA THR A 407 -25.84 6.24 5.18
C THR A 407 -26.10 7.22 6.31
N PHE A 408 -26.67 6.75 7.42
CA PHE A 408 -26.89 7.56 8.61
C PHE A 408 -25.58 8.13 9.17
N ILE A 409 -24.55 7.29 9.35
CA ILE A 409 -23.22 7.72 9.82
C ILE A 409 -22.61 8.77 8.88
N ARG A 410 -22.68 8.54 7.56
CA ARG A 410 -22.08 9.39 6.52
C ARG A 410 -22.83 10.69 6.25
N SER A 411 -24.01 10.86 6.84
CA SER A 411 -24.84 12.08 6.78
C SER A 411 -25.07 12.75 8.14
N SER A 412 -24.56 12.16 9.22
CA SER A 412 -24.62 12.70 10.59
C SER A 412 -23.40 13.56 10.92
N TRP A 413 -23.51 14.40 11.95
CA TRP A 413 -22.38 15.19 12.48
C TRP A 413 -21.68 16.10 11.44
N GLY A 414 -22.43 16.56 10.44
CA GLY A 414 -21.87 17.37 9.35
C GLY A 414 -21.11 16.56 8.29
N ASN A 415 -21.17 15.23 8.35
CA ASN A 415 -20.58 14.35 7.34
C ASN A 415 -21.25 14.50 5.98
N GLN A 416 -20.48 14.31 4.92
CA GLN A 416 -20.93 14.51 3.53
C GLN A 416 -20.47 13.39 2.58
N GLY A 417 -20.25 12.18 3.10
CA GLY A 417 -19.81 11.05 2.28
C GLY A 417 -20.84 10.58 1.25
N GLY A 418 -22.12 10.91 1.44
CA GLY A 418 -23.20 10.43 0.58
C GLY A 418 -23.72 9.04 0.98
N PRO A 419 -24.81 8.59 0.33
CA PRO A 419 -25.50 7.37 0.71
C PRO A 419 -24.70 6.11 0.36
N VAL A 420 -25.01 5.04 1.08
CA VAL A 420 -24.57 3.67 0.79
C VAL A 420 -25.78 2.88 0.31
N THR A 421 -25.60 2.07 -0.72
CA THR A 421 -26.65 1.24 -1.29
C THR A 421 -26.55 -0.22 -0.82
N PRO A 422 -27.66 -0.96 -0.73
CA PRO A 422 -27.63 -2.39 -0.43
C PRO A 422 -26.82 -3.19 -1.44
N ALA A 423 -26.78 -2.75 -2.71
CA ALA A 423 -26.01 -3.41 -3.77
C ALA A 423 -24.49 -3.33 -3.52
N GLU A 424 -23.98 -2.16 -3.11
CA GLU A 424 -22.57 -2.01 -2.72
C GLU A 424 -22.22 -2.89 -1.51
N VAL A 425 -23.13 -3.00 -0.54
CA VAL A 425 -22.96 -3.89 0.61
C VAL A 425 -22.92 -5.35 0.18
N ALA A 426 -23.86 -5.78 -0.67
CA ALA A 426 -23.93 -7.15 -1.16
C ALA A 426 -22.66 -7.55 -1.95
N GLU A 427 -22.16 -6.66 -2.80
CA GLU A 427 -20.94 -6.89 -3.58
C GLU A 427 -19.73 -7.09 -2.66
N LEU A 428 -19.51 -6.16 -1.72
CA LEU A 428 -18.39 -6.29 -0.77
C LEU A 428 -18.58 -7.49 0.12
N ARG A 429 -19.80 -7.77 0.57
CA ARG A 429 -20.11 -8.97 1.35
C ARG A 429 -19.65 -10.21 0.60
N GLU A 430 -19.99 -10.39 -0.67
CA GLU A 430 -19.59 -11.59 -1.42
C GLU A 430 -18.06 -11.73 -1.54
N ARG A 431 -17.36 -10.62 -1.77
CA ARG A 431 -15.92 -10.60 -2.10
C ARG A 431 -15.00 -10.57 -0.89
N THR A 432 -15.44 -10.02 0.24
CA THR A 432 -14.62 -9.90 1.46
C THR A 432 -14.93 -11.00 2.47
N ARG A 433 -14.07 -11.13 3.47
CA ARG A 433 -14.25 -12.06 4.60
C ARG A 433 -14.12 -11.31 5.92
N ALA A 434 -14.64 -11.88 6.99
CA ALA A 434 -14.46 -11.33 8.33
C ALA A 434 -12.97 -11.19 8.64
N ALA A 435 -12.56 -10.06 9.23
CA ALA A 435 -11.16 -9.81 9.57
C ALA A 435 -10.66 -10.87 10.55
N SER A 436 -9.40 -11.28 10.44
CA SER A 436 -8.84 -12.38 11.22
C SER A 436 -8.68 -11.97 12.69
N SER A 437 -8.95 -12.87 13.63
CA SER A 437 -8.62 -12.63 15.05
C SER A 437 -7.11 -12.76 15.32
N ASN A 438 -6.39 -13.39 14.39
CA ASN A 438 -4.97 -13.65 14.46
C ASN A 438 -4.26 -12.75 13.44
N PRO A 439 -3.65 -11.64 13.87
CA PRO A 439 -2.93 -10.76 12.96
C PRO A 439 -1.70 -11.48 12.40
N ILE A 440 -1.36 -11.17 11.16
CA ILE A 440 -0.13 -11.64 10.53
C ILE A 440 1.00 -10.73 11.02
N ILE A 441 1.79 -11.23 11.98
CA ILE A 441 3.00 -10.56 12.47
C ILE A 441 4.16 -11.48 12.16
N LEU A 442 4.96 -11.07 11.19
CA LEU A 442 6.03 -11.90 10.67
C LEU A 442 7.34 -11.48 11.32
N GLN A 443 7.90 -12.41 12.08
CA GLN A 443 9.24 -12.24 12.62
C GLN A 443 10.23 -12.41 11.47
N MET A 444 11.14 -11.45 11.30
CA MET A 444 12.16 -11.54 10.25
C MET A 444 13.27 -12.56 10.61
N ARG A 445 13.38 -12.98 11.88
CA ARG A 445 14.45 -13.86 12.39
C ARG A 445 14.01 -14.81 13.50
#